data_AF-A0A5N5V299-F1
#
_entry.id   AF-A0A5N5V299-F1
#
_cell.length_a   1.000
_cell.length_b   1.000
_cell.length_c   1.000
_cell.angle_alpha   90.00
_cell.angle_beta   90.00
_cell.angle_gamma   90.00
#
_symmetry.space_group_name_H-M   'P 1'
#
loop_
_entity.id
_entity.type
_entity.pdbx_description
1 polymer ?
#
loop_
_entity_poly.entity_id
_entity_poly.type
_entity_poly.pdbx_seq_one_letter_code
_entity_poly.pdbx_strand_id
1 'polypeptide(L)'
;MQRFAEALTAGDAAAAADVTSDPARAAETLTGLFDSLGANAEFTVESVQVREDTGTFSLDATWTFRDGASRWTYRGTGAATRDGDDWTITWDPATVAPGLDEGPLSYVTLHPDPAVRVLDRTGAELLTQHIVTLVNLSTEVDVNAVAALVNPIEPGITPESLRADLAAAGGKPVTAITLRQEDLAPIEAALAALPGVELAPQTRLLATDRTLASPTLSGLAELWQQRTDEAAGWAVTAQTDAGARRVGGEDPKPVGDIASTLDIGLQRAAEAALAPLPTPAALVAIQPSTGGLLAVAQNAPADAQGPIALTGLYPPGSTFKTVTVSAALQAGQVTPDSVVGCPGTENIQGRQIPNDDNFDLGEVPLHTAFARSCNTTMGRLAVNLPPDGLTKAAAQLGLGIDYTAPGMTTVTGAVPVADTPALRVEEGIGQGRVTATPFGMALVAAALARGSVPAPAIVEGHPGTPDREPEPLPSVVAEQVRAMMRETVTGGTATQLQDIPDLLGKTGTAEYIDDTHAHGWFVGIAGDLALAVFVSDAGSSAPAVEAAGRFLRS
;
A
#
# COMPACT_ATOMS: atom_id res chain seq x y z
N MET A 1 -47.35 17.15 23.47
CA MET A 1 -46.81 16.20 22.46
C MET A 1 -46.02 16.94 21.39
N GLN A 2 -46.62 17.81 20.56
CA GLN A 2 -45.89 18.50 19.48
C GLN A 2 -44.65 19.27 19.97
N ARG A 3 -44.81 20.11 21.01
CA ARG A 3 -43.69 20.83 21.66
C ARG A 3 -42.57 19.90 22.17
N PHE A 4 -42.91 18.69 22.60
CA PHE A 4 -41.94 17.71 23.07
C PHE A 4 -41.13 17.14 21.89
N ALA A 5 -41.81 16.75 20.81
CA ALA A 5 -41.15 16.28 19.60
C ALA A 5 -40.26 17.36 18.95
N GLU A 6 -40.71 18.61 18.93
CA GLU A 6 -39.93 19.75 18.44
C GLU A 6 -38.67 20.00 19.29
N ALA A 7 -38.79 19.96 20.62
CA ALA A 7 -37.65 20.11 21.52
C ALA A 7 -36.65 18.95 21.38
N LEU A 8 -37.14 17.71 21.27
CA LEU A 8 -36.29 16.54 21.01
C LEU A 8 -35.56 16.66 19.65
N THR A 9 -36.26 17.11 18.61
CA THR A 9 -35.68 17.34 17.28
C THR A 9 -34.64 18.47 17.28
N ALA A 10 -34.82 19.47 18.14
CA ALA A 10 -33.85 20.55 18.34
C ALA A 10 -32.63 20.13 19.19
N GLY A 11 -32.62 18.92 19.76
CA GLY A 11 -31.62 18.50 20.75
C GLY A 11 -31.70 19.28 22.07
N ASP A 12 -32.83 19.94 22.35
CA ASP A 12 -33.03 20.76 23.54
C ASP A 12 -33.60 19.91 24.69
N ALA A 13 -32.70 19.28 25.44
CA ALA A 13 -33.04 18.43 26.58
C ALA A 13 -33.86 19.17 27.64
N ALA A 14 -33.58 20.46 27.88
CA ALA A 14 -34.29 21.25 28.89
C ALA A 14 -35.73 21.54 28.44
N ALA A 15 -35.91 22.04 27.22
CA ALA A 15 -37.25 22.33 26.69
C ALA A 15 -38.11 21.07 26.53
N ALA A 16 -37.50 19.92 26.22
CA ALA A 16 -38.19 18.65 26.17
C ALA A 16 -38.59 18.17 27.56
N ALA A 17 -37.73 18.34 28.57
CA ALA A 17 -38.01 17.97 29.95
C ALA A 17 -39.12 18.80 30.59
N ASP A 18 -39.20 20.11 30.28
CA ASP A 18 -40.16 21.06 30.86
C ASP A 18 -41.64 20.69 30.64
N VAL A 19 -41.94 19.86 29.65
CA VAL A 19 -43.32 19.41 29.34
C VAL A 19 -43.64 18.01 29.88
N THR A 20 -42.79 17.46 30.75
CA THR A 20 -42.92 16.11 31.32
C THR A 20 -43.32 16.14 32.80
N SER A 21 -43.77 15.00 33.33
CA SER A 21 -44.17 14.85 34.73
C SER A 21 -42.99 14.82 35.70
N ASP A 22 -41.75 14.68 35.21
CA ASP A 22 -40.52 14.69 36.00
C ASP A 22 -39.39 15.42 35.23
N PRO A 23 -39.40 16.77 35.19
CA PRO A 23 -38.44 17.53 34.39
C PRO A 23 -36.98 17.33 34.81
N ALA A 24 -36.69 17.12 36.10
CA ALA A 24 -35.32 16.95 36.56
C ALA A 24 -34.70 15.67 36.02
N ARG A 25 -35.42 14.54 36.14
CA ARG A 25 -34.95 13.25 35.62
C ARG A 25 -34.96 13.21 34.09
N ALA A 26 -35.95 13.84 33.47
CA ALA A 26 -36.03 13.95 32.01
C ALA A 26 -34.84 14.70 31.44
N ALA A 27 -34.47 15.86 32.00
CA ALA A 27 -33.34 16.65 31.55
C ALA A 27 -32.02 15.87 31.64
N GLU A 28 -31.75 15.22 32.78
CA GLU A 28 -30.54 14.39 32.96
C GLU A 28 -30.45 13.27 31.92
N THR A 29 -31.55 12.53 31.72
CA THR A 29 -31.59 11.39 30.79
C THR A 29 -31.43 11.84 29.34
N LEU A 30 -32.10 12.93 28.94
CA LEU A 30 -32.06 13.46 27.58
C LEU A 30 -30.70 14.09 27.25
N THR A 31 -30.07 14.79 28.19
CA THR A 31 -28.70 15.29 28.02
C THR A 31 -27.74 14.13 27.79
N GLY A 32 -27.76 13.09 28.63
CA GLY A 32 -26.90 11.92 28.44
C GLY A 32 -27.15 11.19 27.12
N LEU A 33 -28.40 11.12 26.67
CA LEU A 33 -28.78 10.55 25.37
C LEU A 33 -28.15 11.33 24.21
N PHE A 34 -28.32 12.66 24.17
CA PHE A 34 -27.79 13.49 23.08
C PHE A 34 -26.27 13.59 23.10
N ASP A 35 -25.66 13.59 24.30
CA ASP A 35 -24.19 13.54 24.43
C ASP A 35 -23.63 12.23 23.86
N SER A 36 -24.36 11.11 24.00
CA SER A 36 -23.90 9.79 23.57
C SER A 36 -24.21 9.47 22.10
N LEU A 37 -25.43 9.74 21.63
CA LEU A 37 -25.86 9.41 20.26
C LEU A 37 -25.71 10.58 19.27
N GLY A 38 -25.47 11.79 19.77
CA GLY A 38 -25.52 13.03 19.01
C GLY A 38 -26.93 13.64 18.98
N ALA A 39 -27.04 14.91 18.60
CA ALA A 39 -28.32 15.63 18.54
C ALA A 39 -29.02 15.57 17.16
N ASN A 40 -28.50 14.79 16.21
CA ASN A 40 -29.07 14.67 14.86
C ASN A 40 -30.17 13.60 14.84
N ALA A 41 -31.35 13.98 15.34
CA ALA A 41 -32.53 13.14 15.39
C ALA A 41 -33.78 13.92 14.98
N GLU A 42 -34.67 13.28 14.25
CA GLU A 42 -35.97 13.82 13.86
C GLU A 42 -37.07 13.07 14.62
N PHE A 43 -37.92 13.81 15.32
CA PHE A 43 -39.06 13.26 16.07
C PHE A 43 -40.37 13.85 15.55
N THR A 44 -41.31 12.99 15.17
CA THR A 44 -42.63 13.39 14.65
C THR A 44 -43.76 12.72 15.42
N VAL A 45 -44.77 13.50 15.80
CA VAL A 45 -45.99 12.96 16.43
C VAL A 45 -46.94 12.47 15.33
N GLU A 46 -47.13 11.16 15.24
CA GLU A 46 -47.94 10.55 14.17
C GLU A 46 -49.42 10.40 14.54
N SER A 47 -49.72 10.04 15.79
CA SER A 47 -51.09 9.84 16.25
C SER A 47 -51.27 10.33 17.67
N VAL A 48 -52.45 10.87 17.97
CA VAL A 48 -52.86 11.29 19.31
C VAL A 48 -54.27 10.79 19.55
N GLN A 49 -54.47 10.07 20.65
CA GLN A 49 -55.78 9.65 21.13
C GLN A 49 -56.01 10.26 22.49
N VAL A 50 -57.14 10.95 22.66
CA VAL A 50 -57.52 11.58 23.93
C VAL A 50 -58.77 10.92 24.46
N ARG A 51 -58.77 10.57 25.75
CA ARG A 51 -59.91 10.02 26.49
C ARG A 51 -59.99 10.73 27.83
N GLU A 52 -60.98 11.61 27.98
CA GLU A 52 -61.18 12.43 29.17
C GLU A 52 -59.89 13.18 29.55
N ASP A 53 -59.28 12.81 30.68
CA ASP A 53 -58.08 13.44 31.24
C ASP A 53 -56.79 12.69 30.89
N THR A 54 -56.85 11.71 29.99
CA THR A 54 -55.71 10.91 29.53
C THR A 54 -55.51 11.04 28.01
N GLY A 55 -54.25 10.99 27.58
CA GLY A 55 -53.86 11.01 26.18
C GLY A 55 -52.76 10.00 25.91
N THR A 56 -52.80 9.35 24.75
CA THR A 56 -51.71 8.51 24.24
C THR A 56 -51.27 9.03 22.89
N PHE A 57 -49.97 9.01 22.61
CA PHE A 57 -49.45 9.43 21.32
C PHE A 57 -48.36 8.48 20.82
N SER A 58 -48.18 8.41 19.50
CA SER A 58 -47.04 7.75 18.87
C SER A 58 -46.02 8.77 18.43
N LEU A 59 -44.75 8.44 18.62
CA LEU A 59 -43.60 9.27 18.31
C LEU A 59 -42.69 8.51 17.34
N ASP A 60 -42.67 8.90 16.08
CA ASP A 60 -41.71 8.37 15.12
C ASP A 60 -40.40 9.09 15.31
N ALA A 61 -39.31 8.33 15.43
CA ALA A 61 -37.98 8.85 15.63
C ALA A 61 -37.06 8.31 14.54
N THR A 62 -36.22 9.18 13.98
CA THR A 62 -35.13 8.81 13.09
C THR A 62 -33.85 9.49 13.54
N TRP A 63 -32.88 8.69 13.98
CA TRP A 63 -31.53 9.17 14.29
C TRP A 63 -30.66 9.04 13.05
N THR A 64 -29.82 10.04 12.79
CA THR A 64 -28.74 9.96 11.81
C THR A 64 -27.42 10.10 12.53
N PHE A 65 -26.62 9.03 12.54
CA PHE A 65 -25.39 8.99 13.32
C PHE A 65 -24.25 9.75 12.65
N ARG A 66 -23.13 9.88 13.37
CA ARG A 66 -21.94 10.66 13.00
C ARG A 66 -21.30 10.27 11.67
N ASP A 67 -21.55 9.07 11.15
CA ASP A 67 -21.08 8.63 9.83
C ASP A 67 -21.94 9.19 8.68
N GLY A 68 -23.08 9.82 8.98
CA GLY A 68 -24.02 10.40 8.02
C GLY A 68 -24.83 9.38 7.21
N ALA A 69 -24.50 8.09 7.29
CA ALA A 69 -25.10 7.02 6.51
C ALA A 69 -26.03 6.13 7.35
N SER A 70 -25.64 5.85 8.59
CA SER A 70 -26.35 4.97 9.50
C SER A 70 -27.58 5.67 10.08
N ARG A 71 -28.74 5.02 9.96
CA ARG A 71 -30.02 5.54 10.44
C ARG A 71 -30.75 4.56 11.33
N TRP A 72 -31.17 5.03 12.49
CA TRP A 72 -32.03 4.26 13.38
C TRP A 72 -33.43 4.84 13.41
N THR A 73 -34.37 4.14 12.77
CA THR A 73 -35.79 4.50 12.75
C THR A 73 -36.61 3.55 13.61
N TYR A 74 -37.46 4.11 14.46
CA TYR A 74 -38.39 3.36 15.29
C TYR A 74 -39.62 4.20 15.63
N ARG A 75 -40.64 3.55 16.21
CA ARG A 75 -41.85 4.18 16.72
C ARG A 75 -41.96 3.94 18.22
N GLY A 76 -41.90 5.02 19.00
CA GLY A 76 -42.20 5.04 20.42
C GLY A 76 -43.69 5.32 20.69
N THR A 77 -44.11 5.06 21.92
CA THR A 77 -45.45 5.41 22.41
C THR A 77 -45.33 6.13 23.75
N GLY A 78 -46.00 7.26 23.89
CA GLY A 78 -46.03 8.04 25.12
C GLY A 78 -47.45 8.25 25.65
N ALA A 79 -47.53 8.57 26.93
CA ALA A 79 -48.77 8.94 27.60
C ALA A 79 -48.71 10.39 28.09
N ALA A 80 -49.87 11.01 28.26
CA ALA A 80 -50.01 12.32 28.87
C ALA A 80 -51.28 12.36 29.72
N THR A 81 -51.24 13.20 30.75
CA THR A 81 -52.37 13.47 31.64
C THR A 81 -52.72 14.94 31.59
N ARG A 82 -54.00 15.26 31.78
CA ARG A 82 -54.51 16.63 31.83
C ARG A 82 -54.82 17.05 33.26
N ASP A 83 -54.39 18.24 33.65
CA ASP A 83 -54.86 18.95 34.84
C ASP A 83 -55.34 20.34 34.43
N GLY A 84 -56.63 20.64 34.62
CA GLY A 84 -57.25 21.86 34.10
C GLY A 84 -57.15 21.95 32.58
N ASP A 85 -56.43 22.95 32.06
CA ASP A 85 -56.15 23.11 30.63
C ASP A 85 -54.73 22.67 30.22
N ASP A 86 -53.94 22.23 31.19
CA ASP A 86 -52.53 21.88 31.00
C ASP A 86 -52.37 20.38 30.77
N TRP A 87 -51.64 20.04 29.71
CA TRP A 87 -51.26 18.67 29.37
C TRP A 87 -49.79 18.43 29.72
N THR A 88 -49.54 17.39 30.51
CA THR A 88 -48.21 16.96 30.92
C THR A 88 -47.93 15.56 30.38
N ILE A 89 -46.78 15.38 29.72
CA ILE A 89 -46.35 14.05 29.27
C ILE A 89 -45.92 13.23 30.49
N THR A 90 -46.46 12.04 30.65
CA THR A 90 -45.99 11.11 31.68
C THR A 90 -44.58 10.67 31.31
N TRP A 91 -43.59 11.04 32.12
CA TRP A 91 -42.20 10.76 31.83
C TRP A 91 -41.92 9.25 31.89
N ASP A 92 -41.49 8.71 30.76
CA ASP A 92 -40.99 7.36 30.59
C ASP A 92 -39.87 7.42 29.54
N PRO A 93 -38.60 7.11 29.89
CA PRO A 93 -37.51 7.14 28.93
C PRO A 93 -37.76 6.25 27.69
N ALA A 94 -38.51 5.15 27.82
CA ALA A 94 -38.87 4.27 26.70
C ALA A 94 -39.77 4.96 25.65
N THR A 95 -40.43 6.07 26.02
CA THR A 95 -41.17 6.92 25.06
C THR A 95 -40.23 7.57 24.04
N VAL A 96 -39.00 7.92 24.47
CA VAL A 96 -38.03 8.65 23.67
C VAL A 96 -37.21 7.69 22.81
N ALA A 97 -36.68 6.61 23.39
CA ALA A 97 -35.90 5.61 22.68
C ALA A 97 -36.00 4.21 23.31
N PRO A 98 -36.10 3.13 22.51
CA PRO A 98 -36.08 1.76 23.01
C PRO A 98 -34.87 1.47 23.89
N GLY A 99 -35.10 0.95 25.10
CA GLY A 99 -34.07 0.55 26.06
C GLY A 99 -33.40 1.69 26.83
N LEU A 100 -33.82 2.95 26.62
CA LEU A 100 -33.35 4.09 27.42
C LEU A 100 -33.84 4.00 28.88
N ASP A 101 -34.92 3.28 29.11
CA ASP A 101 -35.46 2.94 30.43
C ASP A 101 -34.60 1.89 31.18
N GLU A 102 -33.81 1.11 30.44
CA GLU A 102 -32.91 0.10 30.99
C GLU A 102 -31.50 0.64 31.27
N GLY A 103 -31.12 1.75 30.63
CA GLY A 103 -29.88 2.48 30.92
C GLY A 103 -29.38 3.34 29.76
N PRO A 104 -28.22 4.00 29.91
CA PRO A 104 -27.64 4.87 28.87
C PRO A 104 -27.46 4.14 27.54
N LEU A 105 -27.84 4.80 26.45
CA LEU A 105 -27.64 4.27 25.09
C LEU A 105 -26.27 4.68 24.55
N SER A 106 -25.65 3.83 23.73
CA SER A 106 -24.41 4.13 23.00
C SER A 106 -24.46 3.60 21.57
N TYR A 107 -23.86 4.35 20.64
CA TYR A 107 -23.66 3.94 19.25
C TYR A 107 -22.31 3.26 19.07
N VAL A 108 -22.29 2.06 18.49
CA VAL A 108 -21.06 1.30 18.19
C VAL A 108 -21.06 0.82 16.74
N THR A 109 -19.89 0.86 16.11
CA THR A 109 -19.65 0.20 14.81
C THR A 109 -19.41 -1.28 15.04
N LEU A 110 -20.03 -2.13 14.23
CA LEU A 110 -19.83 -3.57 14.24
C LEU A 110 -18.95 -3.94 13.05
N HIS A 111 -17.97 -4.82 13.25
CA HIS A 111 -17.09 -5.30 12.18
C HIS A 111 -17.39 -6.77 11.86
N PRO A 112 -17.06 -7.23 10.64
CA PRO A 112 -17.23 -8.63 10.25
C PRO A 112 -16.52 -9.60 11.23
N ASP A 113 -17.20 -10.70 11.55
CA ASP A 113 -16.70 -11.82 12.36
C ASP A 113 -16.93 -13.15 11.60
N PRO A 114 -15.91 -13.97 11.31
CA PRO A 114 -14.50 -13.77 11.65
C PRO A 114 -13.87 -12.56 10.98
N ALA A 115 -12.85 -12.00 11.63
CA ALA A 115 -12.06 -10.91 11.08
C ALA A 115 -11.42 -11.32 9.75
N VAL A 116 -11.51 -10.43 8.76
CA VAL A 116 -10.89 -10.62 7.44
C VAL A 116 -9.39 -10.74 7.61
N ARG A 117 -8.78 -11.73 6.96
CA ARG A 117 -7.32 -11.90 6.90
C ARG A 117 -6.80 -11.52 5.52
N VAL A 118 -5.52 -11.24 5.45
CA VAL A 118 -4.78 -11.20 4.19
C VAL A 118 -3.90 -12.42 4.13
N LEU A 119 -4.04 -13.22 3.08
CA LEU A 119 -3.32 -14.46 2.87
C LEU A 119 -2.28 -14.28 1.78
N ASP A 120 -1.16 -15.00 1.88
CA ASP A 120 -0.21 -15.14 0.78
C ASP A 120 -0.74 -16.12 -0.29
N ARG A 121 -0.02 -16.27 -1.40
CA ARG A 121 -0.42 -17.13 -2.53
C ARG A 121 -0.53 -18.62 -2.18
N THR A 122 0.01 -19.04 -1.05
CA THR A 122 -0.05 -20.44 -0.57
C THR A 122 -1.22 -20.65 0.40
N GLY A 123 -1.90 -19.57 0.79
CA GLY A 123 -2.95 -19.56 1.81
C GLY A 123 -2.43 -19.35 3.24
N ALA A 124 -1.13 -19.04 3.41
CA ALA A 124 -0.57 -18.71 4.71
C ALA A 124 -1.00 -17.30 5.13
N GLU A 125 -1.14 -17.06 6.44
CA GLU A 125 -1.55 -15.76 6.97
C GLU A 125 -0.44 -14.73 6.82
N LEU A 126 -0.64 -13.76 5.92
CA LEU A 126 0.28 -12.66 5.67
C LEU A 126 0.03 -11.51 6.65
N LEU A 127 -1.21 -11.00 6.70
CA LEU A 127 -1.65 -9.98 7.65
C LEU A 127 -2.87 -10.45 8.42
N THR A 128 -2.87 -10.26 9.74
CA THR A 128 -4.02 -10.56 10.61
C THR A 128 -4.28 -9.41 11.58
N GLN A 129 -5.48 -9.37 12.14
CA GLN A 129 -5.80 -8.41 13.18
C GLN A 129 -5.11 -8.81 14.49
N HIS A 130 -4.33 -7.89 15.03
CA HIS A 130 -3.71 -8.01 16.34
C HIS A 130 -4.16 -6.85 17.23
N ILE A 131 -4.28 -7.12 18.53
CA ILE A 131 -4.36 -6.06 19.52
C ILE A 131 -2.94 -5.55 19.76
N VAL A 132 -2.77 -4.25 19.55
CA VAL A 132 -1.58 -3.51 19.95
C VAL A 132 -1.94 -2.43 20.95
N THR A 133 -1.05 -2.15 21.88
CA THR A 133 -1.25 -1.13 22.90
C THR A 133 -0.32 0.03 22.63
N LEU A 134 -0.91 1.21 22.44
CA LEU A 134 -0.17 2.45 22.36
C LEU A 134 0.24 2.84 23.78
N VAL A 135 1.52 3.11 23.96
CA VAL A 135 2.08 3.66 25.21
C VAL A 135 2.10 5.18 25.06
N ASN A 136 1.04 5.84 25.53
CA ASN A 136 0.88 7.28 25.46
C ASN A 136 1.50 7.95 26.68
N LEU A 137 2.24 9.02 26.44
CA LEU A 137 2.99 9.77 27.43
C LEU A 137 2.42 11.18 27.57
N SER A 138 2.11 11.58 28.80
CA SER A 138 1.82 12.97 29.14
C SER A 138 3.10 13.78 29.35
N THR A 139 2.97 15.10 29.47
CA THR A 139 4.11 16.01 29.68
C THR A 139 4.85 15.83 31.01
N GLU A 140 4.23 15.17 31.99
CA GLU A 140 4.77 15.02 33.36
C GLU A 140 5.44 13.65 33.58
N VAL A 141 5.54 12.82 32.55
CA VAL A 141 6.06 11.45 32.66
C VAL A 141 7.55 11.39 33.01
N ASP A 142 7.96 10.37 33.77
CA ASP A 142 9.38 10.03 33.91
C ASP A 142 9.87 9.26 32.66
N VAL A 143 10.37 10.02 31.69
CA VAL A 143 10.93 9.50 30.43
C VAL A 143 12.08 8.51 30.63
N ASN A 144 12.82 8.55 31.75
CA ASN A 144 13.91 7.61 31.99
C ASN A 144 13.36 6.24 32.38
N ALA A 145 12.32 6.21 33.24
CA ALA A 145 11.66 4.99 33.64
C ALA A 145 10.94 4.32 32.46
N VAL A 146 10.28 5.11 31.61
CA VAL A 146 9.65 4.60 30.38
C VAL A 146 10.70 4.03 29.43
N ALA A 147 11.74 4.80 29.11
CA ALA A 147 12.79 4.33 28.20
C ALA A 147 13.49 3.07 28.72
N ALA A 148 13.74 2.94 30.02
CA ALA A 148 14.34 1.74 30.59
C ALA A 148 13.51 0.46 30.36
N LEU A 149 12.18 0.57 30.33
CA LEU A 149 11.26 -0.55 30.07
C LEU A 149 11.14 -0.85 28.57
N VAL A 150 11.15 0.18 27.73
CA VAL A 150 10.88 0.07 26.29
C VAL A 150 12.14 -0.21 25.47
N ASN A 151 13.30 0.32 25.87
CA ASN A 151 14.56 0.21 25.13
C ASN A 151 15.00 -1.25 24.83
N PRO A 152 14.79 -2.24 25.71
CA PRO A 152 15.08 -3.64 25.39
C PRO A 152 14.26 -4.20 24.22
N ILE A 153 13.10 -3.61 23.93
CA ILE A 153 12.20 -3.99 22.83
C ILE A 153 12.51 -3.14 21.60
N GLU A 154 12.63 -1.82 21.76
CA GLU A 154 12.97 -0.87 20.70
C GLU A 154 14.17 0.00 21.13
N PRO A 155 15.40 -0.39 20.74
CA PRO A 155 16.62 0.31 21.14
C PRO A 155 16.66 1.78 20.70
N GLY A 156 15.88 2.17 19.68
CA GLY A 156 15.74 3.55 19.24
C GLY A 156 15.00 4.47 20.22
N ILE A 157 14.17 3.91 21.12
CA ILE A 157 13.48 4.67 22.16
C ILE A 157 14.41 4.89 23.35
N THR A 158 14.98 6.08 23.40
CA THR A 158 15.87 6.58 24.46
C THR A 158 15.22 7.71 25.27
N PRO A 159 15.70 8.03 26.48
CA PRO A 159 15.22 9.20 27.21
C PRO A 159 15.35 10.50 26.39
N GLU A 160 16.39 10.62 25.56
CA GLU A 160 16.63 11.76 24.70
C GLU A 160 15.57 11.86 23.60
N SER A 161 15.25 10.74 22.94
CA SER A 161 14.19 10.70 21.92
C SER A 161 12.83 11.09 22.48
N LEU A 162 12.43 10.53 23.62
CA LEU A 162 11.13 10.80 24.24
C LEU A 162 11.00 12.27 24.69
N ARG A 163 12.07 12.86 25.21
CA ARG A 163 12.08 14.30 25.54
C ARG A 163 11.94 15.17 24.29
N ALA A 164 12.59 14.80 23.19
CA ALA A 164 12.50 15.52 21.94
C ALA A 164 11.07 15.47 21.38
N ASP A 165 10.43 14.29 21.39
CA ASP A 165 9.06 14.12 20.90
C ASP A 165 8.04 14.90 21.75
N LEU A 166 8.15 14.82 23.08
CA LEU A 166 7.30 15.60 24.00
C LEU A 166 7.48 17.11 23.83
N ALA A 167 8.72 17.58 23.61
CA ALA A 167 8.98 18.99 23.34
C ALA A 167 8.37 19.43 21.99
N ALA A 168 8.47 18.60 20.95
CA ALA A 168 7.89 18.87 19.64
C ALA A 168 6.35 18.88 19.67
N ALA A 169 5.73 18.07 20.56
CA ALA A 169 4.28 17.97 20.69
C ALA A 169 3.61 19.18 21.38
N GLY A 170 4.37 20.12 21.95
CA GLY A 170 3.85 21.40 22.43
C GLY A 170 2.79 21.30 23.51
N GLY A 171 2.92 20.33 24.42
CA GLY A 171 1.97 20.10 25.53
C GLY A 171 0.90 19.04 25.26
N LYS A 172 0.91 18.39 24.10
CA LYS A 172 0.03 17.26 23.78
C LYS A 172 0.66 15.92 24.19
N PRO A 173 -0.15 14.90 24.51
CA PRO A 173 0.36 13.55 24.70
C PRO A 173 1.07 13.02 23.45
N VAL A 174 2.10 12.20 23.65
CA VAL A 174 2.89 11.56 22.60
C VAL A 174 2.80 10.05 22.73
N THR A 175 2.57 9.34 21.63
CA THR A 175 2.71 7.88 21.60
C THR A 175 4.20 7.54 21.49
N ALA A 176 4.77 6.98 22.56
CA ALA A 176 6.19 6.59 22.59
C ALA A 176 6.47 5.36 21.73
N ILE A 177 5.59 4.36 21.82
CA ILE A 177 5.70 3.11 21.08
C ILE A 177 4.33 2.45 20.99
N THR A 178 4.15 1.62 19.97
CA THR A 178 3.02 0.70 19.84
C THR A 178 3.53 -0.72 20.05
N LEU A 179 3.07 -1.40 21.10
CA LEU A 179 3.53 -2.74 21.49
C LEU A 179 2.48 -3.79 21.14
N ARG A 180 2.87 -4.95 20.59
CA ARG A 180 1.96 -6.10 20.55
C ARG A 180 1.87 -6.72 21.95
N GLN A 181 0.81 -7.49 22.19
CA GLN A 181 0.53 -8.03 23.52
C GLN A 181 1.69 -8.86 24.10
N GLU A 182 2.43 -9.60 23.27
CA GLU A 182 3.57 -10.40 23.71
C GLU A 182 4.79 -9.59 24.18
N ASP A 183 5.00 -8.38 23.66
CA ASP A 183 6.06 -7.48 24.14
C ASP A 183 5.59 -6.64 25.33
N LEU A 184 4.29 -6.31 25.36
CA LEU A 184 3.71 -5.55 26.44
C LEU A 184 3.63 -6.39 27.72
N ALA A 185 3.17 -7.64 27.63
CA ALA A 185 2.86 -8.47 28.79
C ALA A 185 3.97 -8.53 29.87
N PRO A 186 5.28 -8.62 29.53
CA PRO A 186 6.35 -8.58 30.53
C PRO A 186 6.51 -7.24 31.26
N ILE A 187 6.12 -6.12 30.65
CA ILE A 187 6.35 -4.76 31.15
C ILE A 187 5.05 -3.99 31.45
N GLU A 188 3.88 -4.57 31.17
CA GLU A 188 2.57 -3.92 31.22
C GLU A 188 2.29 -3.31 32.59
N ALA A 189 2.43 -4.12 33.65
CA ALA A 189 2.18 -3.67 35.02
C ALA A 189 3.17 -2.58 35.46
N ALA A 190 4.41 -2.63 34.97
CA ALA A 190 5.42 -1.62 35.27
C ALA A 190 5.11 -0.30 34.57
N LEU A 191 4.72 -0.35 33.28
CA LEU A 191 4.30 0.83 32.51
C LEU A 191 3.03 1.46 33.09
N ALA A 192 2.00 0.66 33.38
CA ALA A 192 0.73 1.13 33.93
C ALA A 192 0.88 1.79 35.32
N ALA A 193 1.95 1.47 36.05
CA ALA A 193 2.24 2.08 37.35
C ALA A 193 2.94 3.45 37.24
N LEU A 194 3.46 3.82 36.06
CA LEU A 194 4.15 5.09 35.87
C LEU A 194 3.15 6.26 35.72
N PRO A 195 3.24 7.31 36.56
CA PRO A 195 2.42 8.49 36.39
C PRO A 195 2.63 9.12 35.02
N GLY A 196 1.53 9.49 34.37
CA GLY A 196 1.57 10.10 33.06
C GLY A 196 1.78 9.13 31.89
N VAL A 197 1.70 7.82 32.13
CA VAL A 197 1.59 6.78 31.08
C VAL A 197 0.13 6.33 30.96
N GLU A 198 -0.38 6.28 29.73
CA GLU A 198 -1.67 5.70 29.39
C GLU A 198 -1.45 4.56 28.39
N LEU A 199 -1.97 3.38 28.72
CA LEU A 199 -1.97 2.22 27.83
C LEU A 199 -3.30 2.16 27.08
N ALA A 200 -3.26 2.40 25.77
CA ALA A 200 -4.45 2.44 24.92
C ALA A 200 -4.44 1.25 23.93
N PRO A 201 -5.15 0.14 24.23
CA PRO A 201 -5.27 -0.98 23.30
C PRO A 201 -6.06 -0.59 22.05
N GLN A 202 -5.61 -1.05 20.89
CA GLN A 202 -6.16 -0.81 19.58
C GLN A 202 -6.03 -2.07 18.72
N THR A 203 -7.06 -2.40 17.94
CA THR A 203 -6.96 -3.43 16.92
C THR A 203 -6.27 -2.85 15.69
N ARG A 204 -5.23 -3.52 15.19
CA ARG A 204 -4.56 -3.18 13.93
C ARG A 204 -4.30 -4.40 13.09
N LEU A 205 -4.40 -4.25 11.78
CA LEU A 205 -3.94 -5.25 10.83
C LEU A 205 -2.41 -5.17 10.73
N LEU A 206 -1.72 -6.25 11.08
CA LEU A 206 -0.25 -6.32 11.07
C LEU A 206 0.21 -7.59 10.38
N ALA A 207 1.45 -7.57 9.89
CA ALA A 207 2.10 -8.77 9.40
C ALA A 207 2.23 -9.82 10.51
N THR A 208 1.88 -11.06 10.18
CA THR A 208 1.99 -12.19 11.11
C THR A 208 3.42 -12.35 11.59
N ASP A 209 4.38 -12.24 10.68
CA ASP A 209 5.80 -12.09 11.02
C ASP A 209 6.21 -10.61 11.03
N ARG A 210 6.80 -10.16 12.13
CA ARG A 210 7.33 -8.81 12.32
C ARG A 210 8.54 -8.50 11.46
N THR A 211 9.32 -9.52 11.08
CA THR A 211 10.53 -9.32 10.27
C THR A 211 10.21 -9.20 8.79
N LEU A 212 8.97 -9.45 8.39
CA LEU A 212 8.54 -9.36 6.99
C LEU A 212 8.21 -7.90 6.67
N ALA A 213 8.94 -7.32 5.73
CA ALA A 213 8.72 -5.99 5.22
C ALA A 213 8.45 -6.02 3.72
N SER A 214 7.47 -5.25 3.28
CA SER A 214 7.26 -4.95 1.87
C SER A 214 6.51 -3.63 1.74
N PRO A 215 6.87 -2.77 0.76
CA PRO A 215 6.10 -1.57 0.46
C PRO A 215 4.68 -1.85 -0.05
N THR A 216 4.34 -3.11 -0.36
CA THR A 216 2.98 -3.51 -0.77
C THR A 216 2.03 -3.77 0.41
N LEU A 217 2.55 -3.97 1.62
CA LEU A 217 1.71 -4.31 2.79
C LEU A 217 0.76 -3.17 3.17
N SER A 218 1.17 -1.91 2.98
CA SER A 218 0.30 -0.75 3.23
C SER A 218 -0.92 -0.75 2.32
N GLY A 219 -0.72 -0.97 1.01
CA GLY A 219 -1.83 -1.05 0.05
C GLY A 219 -2.78 -2.22 0.35
N LEU A 220 -2.24 -3.38 0.76
CA LEU A 220 -3.07 -4.50 1.21
C LEU A 220 -3.86 -4.18 2.49
N ALA A 221 -3.26 -3.44 3.43
CA ALA A 221 -3.94 -3.00 4.65
C ALA A 221 -5.02 -1.94 4.39
N GLU A 222 -4.80 -1.02 3.46
CA GLU A 222 -5.79 -0.04 3.02
C GLU A 222 -6.98 -0.74 2.35
N LEU A 223 -6.72 -1.70 1.45
CA LEU A 223 -7.77 -2.51 0.83
C LEU A 223 -8.57 -3.31 1.87
N TRP A 224 -7.88 -3.88 2.85
CA TRP A 224 -8.50 -4.57 3.97
C TRP A 224 -9.41 -3.65 4.78
N GLN A 225 -8.94 -2.44 5.09
CA GLN A 225 -9.71 -1.44 5.84
C GLN A 225 -10.96 -1.04 5.05
N GLN A 226 -10.80 -0.73 3.76
CA GLN A 226 -11.91 -0.38 2.88
C GLN A 226 -12.99 -1.47 2.86
N ARG A 227 -12.60 -2.74 2.65
CA ARG A 227 -13.57 -3.86 2.62
C ARG A 227 -14.26 -4.06 3.96
N THR A 228 -13.54 -3.86 5.06
CA THR A 228 -14.07 -4.00 6.42
C THR A 228 -15.06 -2.88 6.74
N ASP A 229 -14.78 -1.65 6.32
CA ASP A 229 -15.66 -0.49 6.53
C ASP A 229 -16.91 -0.56 5.65
N GLU A 230 -16.79 -0.96 4.39
CA GLU A 230 -17.93 -1.18 3.48
C GLU A 230 -18.89 -2.28 3.97
N ALA A 231 -18.37 -3.22 4.73
CA ALA A 231 -19.12 -4.31 5.33
C ALA A 231 -19.50 -4.07 6.80
N ALA A 232 -19.10 -2.94 7.38
CA ALA A 232 -19.39 -2.64 8.76
C ALA A 232 -20.91 -2.53 9.00
N GLY A 233 -21.34 -3.08 10.12
CA GLY A 233 -22.65 -2.86 10.68
C GLY A 233 -22.58 -1.76 11.75
N TRP A 234 -23.69 -1.54 12.43
CA TRP A 234 -23.75 -0.65 13.57
C TRP A 234 -24.81 -1.13 14.55
N ALA A 235 -24.66 -0.74 15.81
CA ALA A 235 -25.66 -1.01 16.83
C ALA A 235 -25.84 0.18 17.76
N VAL A 236 -27.08 0.35 18.22
CA VAL A 236 -27.36 1.08 19.44
C VAL A 236 -27.51 0.05 20.55
N THR A 237 -26.79 0.25 21.65
CA THR A 237 -26.80 -0.63 22.82
C THR A 237 -27.21 0.14 24.07
N ALA A 238 -28.10 -0.43 24.87
CA ALA A 238 -28.41 0.03 26.22
C ALA A 238 -27.45 -0.62 27.22
N GLN A 239 -26.88 0.17 28.13
CA GLN A 239 -26.07 -0.32 29.24
C GLN A 239 -26.97 -0.74 30.40
N THR A 240 -27.22 -2.05 30.54
CA THR A 240 -28.08 -2.62 31.58
C THR A 240 -27.24 -3.18 32.74
N ASP A 241 -27.87 -3.51 33.86
CA ASP A 241 -27.22 -4.23 34.98
C ASP A 241 -26.60 -5.57 34.56
N ALA A 242 -27.12 -6.20 33.50
CA ALA A 242 -26.61 -7.46 32.95
C ALA A 242 -25.53 -7.26 31.87
N GLY A 243 -25.18 -6.01 31.55
CA GLY A 243 -24.25 -5.63 30.48
C GLY A 243 -24.94 -4.94 29.30
N ALA A 244 -24.15 -4.70 28.24
CA ALA A 244 -24.63 -4.05 27.03
C ALA A 244 -25.64 -4.93 26.27
N ARG A 245 -26.84 -4.40 26.02
CA ARG A 245 -27.90 -5.07 25.24
C ARG A 245 -28.21 -4.27 24.00
N ARG A 246 -28.21 -4.90 22.82
CA ARG A 246 -28.57 -4.23 21.56
C ARG A 246 -30.07 -3.91 21.51
N VAL A 247 -30.38 -2.67 21.11
CA VAL A 247 -31.75 -2.13 20.97
C VAL A 247 -32.08 -1.69 19.55
N GLY A 248 -31.06 -1.52 18.70
CA GLY A 248 -31.18 -1.19 17.28
C GLY A 248 -29.88 -1.47 16.54
N GLY A 249 -29.92 -1.52 15.22
CA GLY A 249 -28.71 -1.69 14.41
C GLY A 249 -28.86 -2.52 13.16
N GLU A 250 -27.81 -2.53 12.35
CA GLU A 250 -27.61 -3.39 11.18
C GLU A 250 -26.40 -4.30 11.41
N ASP A 251 -26.53 -5.59 11.09
CA ASP A 251 -25.42 -6.53 11.22
C ASP A 251 -24.35 -6.27 10.16
N PRO A 252 -23.06 -6.47 10.49
CA PRO A 252 -22.00 -6.40 9.50
C PRO A 252 -22.20 -7.50 8.45
N LYS A 253 -21.80 -7.22 7.22
CA LYS A 253 -21.84 -8.19 6.13
C LYS A 253 -20.62 -9.12 6.24
N PRO A 254 -20.76 -10.43 5.97
CA PRO A 254 -19.60 -11.32 5.88
C PRO A 254 -18.65 -10.87 4.76
N VAL A 255 -17.35 -10.87 5.05
CA VAL A 255 -16.29 -10.56 4.08
C VAL A 255 -15.31 -11.71 4.06
N GLY A 256 -14.99 -12.18 2.86
CA GLY A 256 -13.97 -13.22 2.67
C GLY A 256 -12.55 -12.65 2.79
N ASP A 257 -11.61 -13.54 3.10
CA ASP A 257 -10.18 -13.19 3.14
C ASP A 257 -9.69 -12.57 1.82
N ILE A 258 -8.67 -11.73 1.91
CA ILE A 258 -7.97 -11.18 0.76
C ILE A 258 -6.82 -12.12 0.41
N ALA A 259 -6.94 -12.84 -0.70
CA ALA A 259 -5.84 -13.62 -1.26
C ALA A 259 -4.88 -12.69 -2.03
N SER A 260 -3.66 -12.52 -1.52
CA SER A 260 -2.59 -11.77 -2.19
C SER A 260 -1.76 -12.68 -3.09
N THR A 261 -1.05 -12.10 -4.05
CA THR A 261 -0.14 -12.85 -4.94
C THR A 261 1.25 -13.04 -4.34
N LEU A 262 1.55 -12.39 -3.22
CA LEU A 262 2.85 -12.44 -2.56
C LEU A 262 3.13 -13.86 -2.09
N ASP A 263 4.40 -14.25 -2.14
CA ASP A 263 4.91 -15.48 -1.57
C ASP A 263 5.84 -15.12 -0.41
N ILE A 264 5.48 -15.53 0.81
CA ILE A 264 6.27 -15.17 2.00
C ILE A 264 7.71 -15.72 1.91
N GLY A 265 7.90 -16.89 1.31
CA GLY A 265 9.22 -17.48 1.10
C GLY A 265 10.08 -16.65 0.16
N LEU A 266 9.53 -16.27 -1.00
CA LEU A 266 10.23 -15.41 -1.96
C LEU A 266 10.45 -13.99 -1.41
N GLN A 267 9.51 -13.45 -0.64
CA GLN A 267 9.67 -12.14 -0.01
C GLN A 267 10.88 -12.14 0.93
N ARG A 268 10.99 -13.13 1.83
CA ARG A 268 12.16 -13.25 2.72
C ARG A 268 13.46 -13.43 1.98
N ALA A 269 13.45 -14.25 0.93
CA ALA A 269 14.62 -14.45 0.08
C ALA A 269 15.07 -13.13 -0.56
N ALA A 270 14.12 -12.32 -1.02
CA ALA A 270 14.38 -11.01 -1.60
C ALA A 270 14.95 -10.04 -0.55
N GLU A 271 14.36 -9.97 0.64
CA GLU A 271 14.86 -9.14 1.74
C GLU A 271 16.29 -9.56 2.15
N ALA A 272 16.53 -10.86 2.33
CA ALA A 272 17.85 -11.40 2.67
C ALA A 272 18.89 -11.13 1.58
N ALA A 273 18.48 -11.12 0.30
CA ALA A 273 19.36 -10.79 -0.81
C ALA A 273 19.81 -9.32 -0.81
N LEU A 274 18.96 -8.41 -0.30
CA LEU A 274 19.23 -6.97 -0.24
C LEU A 274 19.89 -6.53 1.07
N ALA A 275 19.70 -7.26 2.17
CA ALA A 275 20.17 -6.89 3.50
C ALA A 275 21.69 -6.54 3.61
N PRO A 276 22.61 -7.20 2.88
CA PRO A 276 24.03 -6.84 2.92
C PRO A 276 24.39 -5.52 2.23
N LEU A 277 23.49 -4.93 1.44
CA LEU A 277 23.78 -3.74 0.64
C LEU A 277 23.68 -2.47 1.51
N PRO A 278 24.71 -1.62 1.54
CA PRO A 278 24.75 -0.43 2.39
C PRO A 278 23.94 0.76 1.82
N THR A 279 23.68 0.74 0.52
CA THR A 279 22.95 1.80 -0.20
C THR A 279 21.51 1.35 -0.50
N PRO A 280 20.59 2.29 -0.81
CA PRO A 280 19.20 1.96 -1.15
C PRO A 280 19.13 0.92 -2.27
N ALA A 281 18.43 -0.19 -2.02
CA ALA A 281 18.28 -1.27 -2.98
C ALA A 281 16.87 -1.83 -2.96
N ALA A 282 16.41 -2.31 -4.12
CA ALA A 282 15.08 -2.87 -4.32
C ALA A 282 15.12 -4.10 -5.23
N LEU A 283 14.22 -5.05 -4.98
CA LEU A 283 14.00 -6.26 -5.79
C LEU A 283 12.51 -6.44 -5.99
N VAL A 284 12.09 -6.56 -7.26
CA VAL A 284 10.72 -6.89 -7.62
C VAL A 284 10.72 -8.19 -8.42
N ALA A 285 9.88 -9.14 -8.03
CA ALA A 285 9.69 -10.42 -8.71
C ALA A 285 8.23 -10.58 -9.13
N ILE A 286 8.01 -10.91 -10.40
CA ILE A 286 6.70 -11.06 -11.04
C ILE A 286 6.62 -12.45 -11.67
N GLN A 287 5.47 -13.11 -11.53
CA GLN A 287 5.14 -14.32 -12.27
C GLN A 287 4.66 -13.94 -13.68
N PRO A 288 5.41 -14.21 -14.77
CA PRO A 288 5.00 -13.81 -16.12
C PRO A 288 3.66 -14.39 -16.55
N SER A 289 3.34 -15.64 -16.22
CA SER A 289 2.09 -16.28 -16.65
C SER A 289 0.81 -15.61 -16.13
N THR A 290 0.87 -15.03 -14.93
CA THR A 290 -0.30 -14.47 -14.22
C THR A 290 -0.23 -12.95 -14.03
N GLY A 291 0.97 -12.37 -14.03
CA GLY A 291 1.22 -10.98 -13.62
C GLY A 291 1.26 -10.78 -12.10
N GLY A 292 1.15 -11.84 -11.31
CA GLY A 292 1.22 -11.75 -9.85
C GLY A 292 2.58 -11.24 -9.37
N LEU A 293 2.59 -10.21 -8.53
CA LEU A 293 3.79 -9.78 -7.81
C LEU A 293 4.06 -10.79 -6.70
N LEU A 294 5.18 -11.49 -6.77
CA LEU A 294 5.52 -12.56 -5.85
C LEU A 294 6.38 -12.08 -4.69
N ALA A 295 7.24 -11.10 -4.96
CA ALA A 295 8.05 -10.43 -3.95
C ALA A 295 8.28 -8.98 -4.38
N VAL A 296 8.18 -8.07 -3.43
CA VAL A 296 8.54 -6.66 -3.56
C VAL A 296 9.31 -6.30 -2.31
N ALA A 297 10.63 -6.31 -2.38
CA ALA A 297 11.51 -6.03 -1.26
C ALA A 297 12.34 -4.79 -1.52
N GLN A 298 12.68 -4.09 -0.44
CA GLN A 298 13.66 -3.02 -0.43
C GLN A 298 14.34 -2.99 0.94
N ASN A 299 15.57 -2.47 1.03
CA ASN A 299 16.33 -2.46 2.29
C ASN A 299 16.07 -1.18 3.11
N ALA A 300 16.55 -1.14 4.35
CA ALA A 300 16.31 -0.01 5.26
C ALA A 300 16.71 1.38 4.70
N PRO A 301 17.85 1.55 3.99
CA PRO A 301 18.16 2.83 3.32
C PRO A 301 17.14 3.22 2.24
N ALA A 302 16.54 2.24 1.55
CA ALA A 302 15.47 2.47 0.58
C ALA A 302 14.13 2.78 1.25
N ASP A 303 13.80 2.13 2.38
CA ASP A 303 12.58 2.44 3.16
C ASP A 303 12.53 3.90 3.59
N ALA A 304 13.67 4.49 3.97
CA ALA A 304 13.77 5.91 4.31
C ALA A 304 13.41 6.87 3.15
N GLN A 305 13.35 6.37 1.91
CA GLN A 305 13.00 7.14 0.70
C GLN A 305 11.56 6.88 0.23
N GLY A 306 10.81 6.02 0.92
CA GLY A 306 9.50 5.56 0.49
C GLY A 306 9.56 4.31 -0.41
N PRO A 307 8.49 4.00 -1.16
CA PRO A 307 8.37 2.73 -1.90
C PRO A 307 9.13 2.75 -3.23
N ILE A 308 10.45 2.93 -3.21
CA ILE A 308 11.27 3.06 -4.42
C ILE A 308 11.17 1.84 -5.35
N ALA A 309 10.85 0.66 -4.82
CA ALA A 309 10.60 -0.55 -5.60
C ALA A 309 9.44 -0.39 -6.60
N LEU A 310 8.42 0.40 -6.23
CA LEU A 310 7.17 0.57 -6.98
C LEU A 310 7.06 1.94 -7.66
N THR A 311 7.66 2.99 -7.09
CA THR A 311 7.48 4.38 -7.56
C THR A 311 8.78 5.15 -7.77
N GLY A 312 9.95 4.57 -7.43
CA GLY A 312 11.24 5.24 -7.57
C GLY A 312 11.70 5.28 -9.02
N LEU A 313 11.77 6.47 -9.62
CA LEU A 313 12.14 6.67 -11.02
C LEU A 313 13.64 6.92 -11.17
N TYR A 314 14.33 6.02 -11.87
CA TYR A 314 15.77 6.13 -12.13
C TYR A 314 16.08 5.82 -13.60
N PRO A 315 17.21 6.29 -14.15
CA PRO A 315 17.64 5.84 -15.46
C PRO A 315 17.90 4.32 -15.44
N PRO A 316 17.29 3.52 -16.33
CA PRO A 316 17.43 2.06 -16.36
C PRO A 316 18.81 1.59 -16.85
N GLY A 317 19.59 2.50 -17.45
CA GLY A 317 20.89 2.20 -18.03
C GLY A 317 20.82 1.03 -19.02
N SER A 318 21.88 0.22 -19.05
CA SER A 318 22.00 -0.84 -20.05
C SER A 318 20.96 -1.97 -19.97
N THR A 319 20.09 -2.02 -18.95
CA THR A 319 18.92 -2.93 -18.98
C THR A 319 17.90 -2.52 -20.05
N PHE A 320 17.79 -1.22 -20.34
CA PHE A 320 16.93 -0.67 -21.40
C PHE A 320 17.34 -1.08 -22.80
N LYS A 321 18.58 -1.58 -23.00
CA LYS A 321 19.01 -2.12 -24.29
C LYS A 321 18.11 -3.26 -24.78
N THR A 322 17.40 -3.94 -23.88
CA THR A 322 16.33 -4.90 -24.23
C THR A 322 15.24 -4.25 -25.10
N VAL A 323 14.82 -3.03 -24.75
CA VAL A 323 13.89 -2.21 -25.54
C VAL A 323 14.53 -1.79 -26.87
N THR A 324 15.77 -1.28 -26.83
CA THR A 324 16.49 -0.81 -28.02
C THR A 324 16.66 -1.90 -29.07
N VAL A 325 17.12 -3.10 -28.68
CA VAL A 325 17.24 -4.21 -29.62
C VAL A 325 15.88 -4.71 -30.10
N SER A 326 14.86 -4.71 -29.24
CA SER A 326 13.49 -5.06 -29.66
C SER A 326 12.99 -4.13 -30.76
N ALA A 327 13.22 -2.82 -30.63
CA ALA A 327 12.85 -1.84 -31.64
C ALA A 327 13.64 -2.03 -32.95
N ALA A 328 14.95 -2.26 -32.86
CA ALA A 328 15.82 -2.42 -34.03
C ALA A 328 15.52 -3.70 -34.83
N LEU A 329 15.23 -4.81 -34.14
CA LEU A 329 14.80 -6.07 -34.75
C LEU A 329 13.45 -5.89 -35.47
N GLN A 330 12.48 -5.23 -34.83
CA GLN A 330 11.17 -4.95 -35.43
C GLN A 330 11.26 -4.04 -36.67
N ALA A 331 12.17 -3.06 -36.63
CA ALA A 331 12.44 -2.18 -37.76
C ALA A 331 13.19 -2.87 -38.91
N GLY A 332 13.60 -4.14 -38.75
CA GLY A 332 14.37 -4.87 -39.76
C GLY A 332 15.77 -4.32 -39.99
N GLN A 333 16.30 -3.53 -39.05
CA GLN A 333 17.64 -2.95 -39.17
C GLN A 333 18.73 -4.04 -39.05
N VAL A 334 18.47 -5.04 -38.21
CA VAL A 334 19.43 -6.08 -37.81
C VAL A 334 18.72 -7.39 -37.48
N THR A 335 19.49 -8.46 -37.45
CA THR A 335 19.17 -9.76 -36.84
C THR A 335 20.19 -10.05 -35.73
N PRO A 336 19.97 -11.04 -34.84
CA PRO A 336 20.96 -11.40 -33.80
C PRO A 336 22.36 -11.72 -34.35
N ASP A 337 22.45 -12.30 -35.55
CA ASP A 337 23.71 -12.66 -36.20
C ASP A 337 24.31 -11.54 -37.06
N SER A 338 23.64 -10.39 -37.16
CA SER A 338 24.18 -9.25 -37.91
C SER A 338 25.48 -8.78 -37.27
N VAL A 339 26.53 -8.68 -38.08
CA VAL A 339 27.83 -8.16 -37.64
C VAL A 339 27.72 -6.64 -37.49
N VAL A 340 28.05 -6.16 -36.30
CA VAL A 340 27.95 -4.76 -35.91
C VAL A 340 29.24 -4.30 -35.24
N GLY A 341 29.57 -3.02 -35.45
CA GLY A 341 30.68 -2.38 -34.77
C GLY A 341 30.39 -2.15 -33.29
N CYS A 342 31.37 -2.43 -32.45
CA CYS A 342 31.42 -2.12 -31.03
C CYS A 342 32.77 -1.45 -30.67
N PRO A 343 33.07 -0.27 -31.26
CA PRO A 343 34.27 0.47 -30.91
C PRO A 343 34.19 0.99 -29.47
N GLY A 344 35.33 1.19 -28.82
CA GLY A 344 35.37 1.68 -27.43
C GLY A 344 34.77 3.06 -27.22
N THR A 345 34.79 3.91 -28.25
CA THR A 345 34.06 5.19 -28.30
C THR A 345 33.54 5.42 -29.70
N GLU A 346 32.43 6.14 -29.84
CA GLU A 346 31.88 6.50 -31.14
C GLU A 346 31.22 7.88 -31.12
N ASN A 347 31.42 8.67 -32.19
CA ASN A 347 30.66 9.90 -32.41
C ASN A 347 29.49 9.60 -33.36
N ILE A 348 28.28 9.70 -32.84
CA ILE A 348 27.03 9.42 -33.55
C ILE A 348 26.25 10.72 -33.66
N GLN A 349 26.19 11.28 -34.88
CA GLN A 349 25.44 12.51 -35.18
C GLN A 349 25.83 13.69 -34.26
N GLY A 350 27.12 13.80 -33.93
CA GLY A 350 27.64 14.88 -33.08
C GLY A 350 27.68 14.54 -31.58
N ARG A 351 27.13 13.40 -31.15
CA ARG A 351 27.19 12.93 -29.77
C ARG A 351 28.26 11.84 -29.62
N GLN A 352 29.27 12.10 -28.79
CA GLN A 352 30.32 11.13 -28.47
C GLN A 352 29.91 10.25 -27.29
N ILE A 353 29.81 8.93 -27.47
CA ILE A 353 29.48 7.98 -26.41
C ILE A 353 30.60 6.95 -26.21
N PRO A 354 30.98 6.65 -24.94
CA PRO A 354 31.91 5.57 -24.63
C PRO A 354 31.17 4.25 -24.31
N ASN A 355 31.85 3.14 -24.52
CA ASN A 355 31.56 1.91 -23.78
C ASN A 355 32.11 2.01 -22.36
N ASP A 356 31.59 1.17 -21.45
CA ASP A 356 32.14 1.03 -20.09
C ASP A 356 33.65 0.74 -20.15
N ASP A 357 34.46 1.45 -19.37
CA ASP A 357 35.93 1.42 -19.44
C ASP A 357 36.54 1.54 -20.86
N ASN A 358 35.78 2.10 -21.82
CA ASN A 358 36.11 2.18 -23.24
C ASN A 358 36.47 0.82 -23.89
N PHE A 359 35.87 -0.29 -23.45
CA PHE A 359 36.16 -1.60 -24.06
C PHE A 359 35.80 -1.61 -25.56
N ASP A 360 36.62 -2.30 -26.36
CA ASP A 360 36.44 -2.42 -27.81
C ASP A 360 36.36 -3.90 -28.20
N LEU A 361 35.32 -4.29 -28.93
CA LEU A 361 35.17 -5.66 -29.44
C LEU A 361 35.40 -5.76 -30.96
N GLY A 362 35.64 -4.64 -31.64
CA GLY A 362 35.67 -4.55 -33.09
C GLY A 362 34.29 -4.86 -33.69
N GLU A 363 34.29 -5.74 -34.69
CA GLU A 363 33.07 -6.21 -35.36
C GLU A 363 32.64 -7.56 -34.78
N VAL A 364 31.47 -7.61 -34.15
CA VAL A 364 30.92 -8.83 -33.54
C VAL A 364 29.45 -9.01 -33.90
N PRO A 365 28.87 -10.21 -33.79
CA PRO A 365 27.43 -10.39 -33.89
C PRO A 365 26.67 -9.52 -32.88
N LEU A 366 25.47 -9.06 -33.23
CA LEU A 366 24.60 -8.26 -32.36
C LEU A 366 24.35 -8.95 -31.01
N HIS A 367 24.17 -10.28 -31.02
CA HIS A 367 23.96 -11.05 -29.79
C HIS A 367 25.13 -10.87 -28.81
N THR A 368 26.37 -10.89 -29.29
CA THR A 368 27.58 -10.65 -28.49
C THR A 368 27.71 -9.19 -28.08
N ALA A 369 27.43 -8.23 -28.97
CA ALA A 369 27.44 -6.80 -28.62
C ALA A 369 26.43 -6.49 -27.50
N PHE A 370 25.23 -7.09 -27.56
CA PHE A 370 24.23 -7.00 -26.50
C PHE A 370 24.70 -7.68 -25.21
N ALA A 371 25.25 -8.90 -25.30
CA ALA A 371 25.72 -9.69 -24.16
C ALA A 371 26.85 -9.00 -23.39
N ARG A 372 27.75 -8.32 -24.11
CA ARG A 372 28.85 -7.50 -23.55
C ARG A 372 28.43 -6.06 -23.27
N SER A 373 27.16 -5.72 -23.46
CA SER A 373 26.58 -4.42 -23.13
C SER A 373 27.22 -3.24 -23.88
N CYS A 374 27.47 -3.38 -25.18
CA CYS A 374 28.04 -2.30 -26.02
C CYS A 374 27.11 -1.07 -26.09
N ASN A 375 27.61 0.11 -25.69
CA ASN A 375 26.88 1.38 -25.81
C ASN A 375 26.89 1.90 -27.24
N THR A 376 28.05 1.85 -27.90
CA THR A 376 28.25 2.40 -29.26
C THR A 376 27.33 1.72 -30.29
N THR A 377 27.26 0.39 -30.28
CA THR A 377 26.29 -0.37 -31.07
C THR A 377 24.85 0.07 -30.82
N MET A 378 24.44 0.21 -29.56
CA MET A 378 23.04 0.50 -29.21
C MET A 378 22.65 1.94 -29.55
N GLY A 379 23.55 2.90 -29.35
CA GLY A 379 23.38 4.28 -29.81
C GLY A 379 23.22 4.34 -31.33
N ARG A 380 23.97 3.52 -32.08
CA ARG A 380 23.88 3.44 -33.54
C ARG A 380 22.55 2.85 -34.01
N LEU A 381 22.03 1.82 -33.33
CA LEU A 381 20.71 1.29 -33.62
C LEU A 381 19.60 2.30 -33.30
N ALA A 382 19.70 2.96 -32.14
CA ALA A 382 18.68 3.89 -31.67
C ALA A 382 18.56 5.15 -32.55
N VAL A 383 19.68 5.71 -33.02
CA VAL A 383 19.65 6.91 -33.88
C VAL A 383 19.00 6.64 -35.25
N ASN A 384 18.91 5.38 -35.67
CA ASN A 384 18.30 4.96 -36.93
C ASN A 384 16.81 4.63 -36.78
N LEU A 385 16.27 4.61 -35.56
CA LEU A 385 14.83 4.47 -35.31
C LEU A 385 14.11 5.81 -35.51
N PRO A 386 12.79 5.82 -35.81
CA PRO A 386 12.00 7.04 -35.74
C PRO A 386 12.00 7.63 -34.31
N PRO A 387 11.69 8.93 -34.13
CA PRO A 387 11.70 9.60 -32.82
C PRO A 387 10.90 8.88 -31.72
N ASP A 388 9.80 8.22 -32.08
CA ASP A 388 8.92 7.48 -31.17
C ASP A 388 9.18 5.96 -31.14
N GLY A 389 10.23 5.49 -31.83
CA GLY A 389 10.54 4.06 -31.97
C GLY A 389 10.84 3.39 -30.64
N LEU A 390 11.63 4.04 -29.78
CA LEU A 390 11.91 3.56 -28.43
C LEU A 390 10.67 3.61 -27.53
N THR A 391 9.87 4.69 -27.62
CA THR A 391 8.61 4.83 -26.88
C THR A 391 7.63 3.70 -27.19
N LYS A 392 7.46 3.35 -28.48
CA LYS A 392 6.57 2.26 -28.92
C LYS A 392 7.06 0.90 -28.44
N ALA A 393 8.35 0.60 -28.62
CA ALA A 393 8.92 -0.66 -28.17
C ALA A 393 8.87 -0.83 -26.64
N ALA A 394 9.08 0.26 -25.88
CA ALA A 394 8.94 0.25 -24.44
C ALA A 394 7.51 -0.09 -23.99
N ALA A 395 6.52 0.51 -24.66
CA ALA A 395 5.11 0.26 -24.39
C ALA A 395 4.71 -1.22 -24.64
N GLN A 396 5.22 -1.84 -25.70
CA GLN A 396 5.01 -3.28 -25.98
C GLN A 396 5.61 -4.20 -24.89
N LEU A 397 6.53 -3.67 -24.09
CA LEU A 397 7.17 -4.34 -22.96
C LEU A 397 6.62 -3.86 -21.61
N GLY A 398 5.57 -3.03 -21.60
CA GLY A 398 4.90 -2.55 -20.39
C GLY A 398 5.55 -1.33 -19.73
N LEU A 399 6.66 -0.82 -20.25
CA LEU A 399 7.33 0.36 -19.71
C LEU A 399 6.68 1.65 -20.24
N GLY A 400 6.25 2.53 -19.33
CA GLY A 400 5.43 3.70 -19.66
C GLY A 400 3.95 3.36 -19.89
N ILE A 401 3.49 2.21 -19.39
CA ILE A 401 2.09 1.84 -19.21
C ILE A 401 1.85 1.83 -17.70
N ASP A 402 0.89 2.59 -17.21
CA ASP A 402 0.58 2.61 -15.78
C ASP A 402 -0.70 1.82 -15.51
N TYR A 403 -0.79 1.26 -14.31
CA TYR A 403 -1.84 0.31 -13.94
C TYR A 403 -2.58 0.78 -12.70
N THR A 404 -3.90 0.61 -12.72
CA THR A 404 -4.74 0.74 -11.53
C THR A 404 -5.17 -0.64 -11.06
N ALA A 405 -4.83 -1.02 -9.83
CA ALA A 405 -5.29 -2.27 -9.21
C ALA A 405 -5.55 -2.06 -7.70
N PRO A 406 -6.44 -2.86 -7.09
CA PRO A 406 -6.66 -2.83 -5.64
C PRO A 406 -5.36 -3.10 -4.86
N GLY A 407 -5.10 -2.29 -3.84
CA GLY A 407 -3.94 -2.47 -2.95
C GLY A 407 -2.57 -2.25 -3.59
N MET A 408 -2.52 -1.63 -4.77
CA MET A 408 -1.29 -1.41 -5.53
C MET A 408 -1.25 0.01 -6.07
N THR A 409 -0.20 0.77 -5.69
CA THR A 409 0.15 2.04 -6.32
C THR A 409 1.52 1.89 -6.95
N THR A 410 1.57 1.97 -8.28
CA THR A 410 2.78 1.71 -9.06
C THR A 410 2.90 2.71 -10.18
N VAL A 411 4.14 3.03 -10.55
CA VAL A 411 4.45 3.61 -11.85
C VAL A 411 5.47 2.72 -12.54
N THR A 412 5.42 2.59 -13.86
CA THR A 412 6.40 1.76 -14.58
C THR A 412 7.64 2.55 -14.97
N GLY A 413 7.46 3.81 -15.39
CA GLY A 413 8.53 4.66 -15.90
C GLY A 413 8.05 5.61 -16.99
N ALA A 414 8.97 6.28 -17.65
CA ALA A 414 8.68 7.13 -18.80
C ALA A 414 9.72 6.95 -19.90
N VAL A 415 9.24 6.80 -21.13
CA VAL A 415 10.06 6.76 -22.35
C VAL A 415 9.56 7.83 -23.31
N PRO A 416 9.95 9.10 -23.09
CA PRO A 416 9.47 10.21 -23.92
C PRO A 416 9.95 10.07 -25.37
N VAL A 417 9.32 10.79 -26.28
CA VAL A 417 9.77 10.87 -27.68
C VAL A 417 11.13 11.56 -27.74
N ALA A 418 12.04 11.01 -28.54
CA ALA A 418 13.39 11.52 -28.74
C ALA A 418 13.53 12.26 -30.08
N ASP A 419 13.19 13.54 -30.09
CA ASP A 419 13.11 14.36 -31.31
C ASP A 419 14.48 14.72 -31.92
N THR A 420 15.58 14.56 -31.17
CA THR A 420 16.94 14.83 -31.66
C THR A 420 17.75 13.55 -31.81
N PRO A 421 18.69 13.47 -32.78
CA PRO A 421 19.60 12.34 -32.89
C PRO A 421 20.41 12.09 -31.61
N ALA A 422 20.90 13.16 -30.97
CA ALA A 422 21.67 13.05 -29.72
C ALA A 422 20.84 12.43 -28.59
N LEU A 423 19.58 12.87 -28.43
CA LEU A 423 18.69 12.29 -27.42
C LEU A 423 18.37 10.82 -27.73
N ARG A 424 18.14 10.46 -29.00
CA ARG A 424 17.94 9.04 -29.39
C ARG A 424 19.14 8.16 -29.04
N VAL A 425 20.36 8.68 -29.19
CA VAL A 425 21.59 7.96 -28.81
C VAL A 425 21.63 7.70 -27.30
N GLU A 426 21.35 8.71 -26.48
CA GLU A 426 21.31 8.59 -25.02
C GLU A 426 20.21 7.63 -24.54
N GLU A 427 18.99 7.82 -25.03
CA GLU A 427 17.86 6.99 -24.64
C GLU A 427 18.07 5.54 -25.10
N GLY A 428 18.72 5.32 -26.24
CA GLY A 428 19.08 4.00 -26.76
C GLY A 428 19.96 3.17 -25.82
N ILE A 429 20.69 3.80 -24.92
CA ILE A 429 21.51 3.13 -23.89
C ILE A 429 20.88 3.19 -22.49
N GLY A 430 19.65 3.69 -22.37
CA GLY A 430 18.92 3.84 -21.11
C GLY A 430 19.35 5.05 -20.27
N GLN A 431 19.95 6.05 -20.92
CA GLN A 431 20.28 7.36 -20.35
C GLN A 431 19.35 8.45 -20.92
N GLY A 432 19.68 9.72 -20.72
CA GLY A 432 18.91 10.85 -21.21
C GLY A 432 17.66 11.10 -20.38
N ARG A 433 16.47 10.96 -20.98
CA ARG A 433 15.19 11.27 -20.32
C ARG A 433 14.38 10.02 -19.96
N VAL A 434 14.89 8.84 -20.29
CA VAL A 434 14.23 7.57 -19.95
C VAL A 434 14.36 7.33 -18.45
N THR A 435 13.25 7.01 -17.81
CA THR A 435 13.21 6.56 -16.42
C THR A 435 12.42 5.27 -16.30
N ALA A 436 12.77 4.45 -15.31
CA ALA A 436 12.06 3.23 -14.96
C ALA A 436 12.07 3.04 -13.45
N THR A 437 11.03 2.38 -12.96
CA THR A 437 11.04 1.81 -11.61
C THR A 437 11.58 0.38 -11.63
N PRO A 438 12.03 -0.16 -10.49
CA PRO A 438 12.31 -1.60 -10.37
C PRO A 438 11.12 -2.45 -10.78
N PHE A 439 9.90 -2.07 -10.40
CA PHE A 439 8.67 -2.68 -10.88
C PHE A 439 8.53 -2.65 -12.41
N GLY A 440 8.75 -1.49 -13.06
CA GLY A 440 8.67 -1.36 -14.51
C GLY A 440 9.70 -2.23 -15.24
N MET A 441 10.93 -2.32 -14.74
CA MET A 441 11.94 -3.19 -15.33
C MET A 441 11.67 -4.68 -15.10
N ALA A 442 11.05 -5.05 -13.97
CA ALA A 442 10.57 -6.42 -13.75
C ALA A 442 9.42 -6.76 -14.72
N LEU A 443 8.55 -5.79 -15.02
CA LEU A 443 7.48 -5.95 -16.00
C LEU A 443 8.03 -6.11 -17.42
N VAL A 444 9.09 -5.39 -17.80
CA VAL A 444 9.81 -5.60 -19.07
C VAL A 444 10.33 -7.04 -19.17
N ALA A 445 10.97 -7.56 -18.12
CA ALA A 445 11.44 -8.94 -18.09
C ALA A 445 10.26 -9.94 -18.17
N ALA A 446 9.15 -9.67 -17.49
CA ALA A 446 7.96 -10.50 -17.53
C ALA A 446 7.30 -10.51 -18.92
N ALA A 447 7.25 -9.35 -19.59
CA ALA A 447 6.74 -9.22 -20.95
C ALA A 447 7.62 -9.98 -21.96
N LEU A 448 8.95 -9.94 -21.80
CA LEU A 448 9.87 -10.74 -22.61
C LEU A 448 9.71 -12.24 -22.35
N ALA A 449 9.49 -12.67 -21.10
CA ALA A 449 9.26 -14.06 -20.76
C ALA A 449 7.96 -14.59 -21.39
N ARG A 450 6.86 -13.82 -21.26
CA ARG A 450 5.53 -14.19 -21.74
C ARG A 450 5.31 -13.94 -23.24
N GLY A 451 6.05 -13.01 -23.85
CA GLY A 451 5.82 -12.51 -25.21
C GLY A 451 4.72 -11.44 -25.31
N SER A 452 4.16 -11.00 -24.19
CA SER A 452 3.16 -9.92 -24.09
C SER A 452 3.16 -9.40 -22.66
N VAL A 453 2.74 -8.15 -22.44
CA VAL A 453 2.73 -7.56 -21.10
C VAL A 453 1.72 -8.29 -20.22
N PRO A 454 2.12 -8.93 -19.10
CA PRO A 454 1.16 -9.46 -18.15
C PRO A 454 0.50 -8.33 -17.37
N ALA A 455 -0.78 -8.46 -17.03
CA ALA A 455 -1.47 -7.48 -16.21
C ALA A 455 -1.03 -7.66 -14.74
N PRO A 456 -0.31 -6.69 -14.15
CA PRO A 456 0.25 -6.83 -12.81
C PRO A 456 -0.84 -6.92 -11.75
N ALA A 457 -0.67 -7.78 -10.75
CA ALA A 457 -1.65 -7.97 -9.68
C ALA A 457 -0.95 -8.20 -8.34
N ILE A 458 -1.47 -7.60 -7.26
CA ILE A 458 -1.12 -7.95 -5.87
C ILE A 458 -2.22 -8.73 -5.15
N VAL A 459 -3.44 -8.71 -5.70
CA VAL A 459 -4.61 -9.46 -5.22
C VAL A 459 -5.00 -10.48 -6.27
N GLU A 460 -5.13 -11.74 -5.87
CA GLU A 460 -5.49 -12.82 -6.78
C GLU A 460 -6.82 -12.56 -7.48
N GLY A 461 -6.86 -12.80 -8.80
CA GLY A 461 -8.06 -12.59 -9.63
C GLY A 461 -8.44 -11.13 -9.89
N HIS A 462 -7.66 -10.15 -9.39
CA HIS A 462 -7.92 -8.73 -9.57
C HIS A 462 -6.72 -8.05 -10.29
N PRO A 463 -6.47 -8.40 -11.56
CA PRO A 463 -5.36 -7.82 -12.33
C PRO A 463 -5.55 -6.33 -12.56
N GLY A 464 -4.44 -5.61 -12.66
CA GLY A 464 -4.42 -4.19 -12.92
C GLY A 464 -4.97 -3.85 -14.30
N THR A 465 -5.74 -2.78 -14.36
CA THR A 465 -6.22 -2.21 -15.62
C THR A 465 -5.19 -1.21 -16.13
N PRO A 466 -4.67 -1.38 -17.36
CA PRO A 466 -3.73 -0.43 -17.93
C PRO A 466 -4.41 0.89 -18.29
N ASP A 467 -3.68 2.00 -18.20
CA ASP A 467 -4.11 3.32 -18.66
C ASP A 467 -4.27 3.39 -20.19
N ARG A 468 -3.51 2.55 -20.90
CA ARG A 468 -3.63 2.30 -22.34
C ARG A 468 -3.22 0.87 -22.69
N GLU A 469 -3.91 0.26 -23.65
CA GLU A 469 -3.61 -1.11 -24.08
C GLU A 469 -2.23 -1.17 -24.77
N PRO A 470 -1.28 -2.01 -24.29
CA PRO A 470 0.00 -2.20 -24.97
C PRO A 470 -0.18 -3.10 -26.19
N GLU A 471 0.45 -2.72 -27.31
CA GLU A 471 0.55 -3.61 -28.46
C GLU A 471 1.40 -4.85 -28.11
N PRO A 472 1.06 -6.05 -28.60
CA PRO A 472 1.86 -7.23 -28.33
C PRO A 472 3.22 -7.16 -29.03
N LEU A 473 4.26 -7.61 -28.34
CA LEU A 473 5.58 -7.81 -28.94
C LEU A 473 5.53 -8.99 -29.93
N PRO A 474 6.09 -8.88 -31.16
CA PRO A 474 6.19 -10.03 -32.05
C PRO A 474 6.97 -11.19 -31.41
N SER A 475 6.42 -12.40 -31.46
CA SER A 475 6.99 -13.57 -30.76
C SER A 475 8.44 -13.86 -31.16
N VAL A 476 8.76 -13.72 -32.45
CA VAL A 476 10.13 -13.90 -32.96
C VAL A 476 11.12 -12.91 -32.35
N VAL A 477 10.68 -11.68 -32.09
CA VAL A 477 11.52 -10.65 -31.47
C VAL A 477 11.74 -11.01 -30.00
N ALA A 478 10.70 -11.41 -29.28
CA ALA A 478 10.82 -11.87 -27.90
C ALA A 478 11.79 -13.05 -27.77
N GLU A 479 11.70 -14.04 -28.66
CA GLU A 479 12.62 -15.19 -28.73
C GLU A 479 14.08 -14.77 -28.97
N GLN A 480 14.30 -13.87 -29.92
CA GLN A 480 15.63 -13.36 -30.25
C GLN A 480 16.23 -12.57 -29.08
N VAL A 481 15.45 -11.72 -28.41
CA VAL A 481 15.93 -10.98 -27.24
C VAL A 481 16.26 -11.92 -26.08
N ARG A 482 15.42 -12.93 -25.82
CA ARG A 482 15.70 -13.96 -24.80
C ARG A 482 16.99 -14.72 -25.11
N ALA A 483 17.26 -15.06 -26.37
CA ALA A 483 18.51 -15.70 -26.76
C ALA A 483 19.74 -14.82 -26.48
N MET A 484 19.64 -13.50 -26.75
CA MET A 484 20.73 -12.57 -26.42
C MET A 484 20.90 -12.37 -24.90
N MET A 485 19.80 -12.36 -24.14
CA MET A 485 19.83 -12.35 -22.66
C MET A 485 20.45 -13.62 -22.08
N ARG A 486 20.30 -14.77 -22.75
CA ARG A 486 21.00 -16.00 -22.37
C ARG A 486 22.51 -15.83 -22.47
N GLU A 487 23.00 -15.25 -23.55
CA GLU A 487 24.43 -15.03 -23.75
C GLU A 487 25.01 -14.04 -22.73
N THR A 488 24.23 -13.05 -22.27
CA THR A 488 24.65 -12.19 -21.15
C THR A 488 25.07 -13.01 -19.92
N VAL A 489 24.38 -14.11 -19.64
CA VAL A 489 24.67 -15.01 -18.52
C VAL A 489 25.76 -16.02 -18.86
N THR A 490 25.79 -16.60 -20.05
CA THR A 490 26.76 -17.66 -20.38
C THR A 490 28.14 -17.15 -20.81
N GLY A 491 28.23 -15.92 -21.32
CA GLY A 491 29.48 -15.36 -21.84
C GLY A 491 29.58 -13.84 -21.79
N GLY A 492 28.60 -13.16 -21.19
CA GLY A 492 28.53 -11.71 -21.13
C GLY A 492 28.80 -11.13 -19.74
N THR A 493 28.11 -10.03 -19.45
CA THR A 493 28.31 -9.25 -18.22
C THR A 493 27.74 -9.89 -16.94
N ALA A 494 26.97 -10.98 -17.04
CA ALA A 494 26.35 -11.67 -15.90
C ALA A 494 26.89 -13.09 -15.66
N THR A 495 28.12 -13.39 -16.10
CA THR A 495 28.73 -14.73 -16.00
C THR A 495 28.86 -15.30 -14.58
N GLN A 496 28.81 -14.45 -13.55
CA GLN A 496 28.74 -14.87 -12.15
C GLN A 496 27.44 -15.61 -11.77
N LEU A 497 26.44 -15.62 -12.66
CA LEU A 497 25.16 -16.31 -12.49
C LEU A 497 25.01 -17.55 -13.39
N GLN A 498 26.09 -17.98 -14.06
CA GLN A 498 26.06 -19.13 -14.98
C GLN A 498 25.71 -20.47 -14.31
N ASP A 499 25.84 -20.54 -12.98
CA ASP A 499 25.46 -21.69 -12.17
C ASP A 499 23.95 -21.85 -12.03
N ILE A 500 23.16 -20.81 -12.31
CA ILE A 500 21.70 -20.85 -12.28
C ILE A 500 21.19 -21.40 -13.64
N PRO A 501 20.54 -22.57 -13.67
CA PRO A 501 20.08 -23.20 -14.90
C PRO A 501 19.10 -22.30 -15.66
N ASP A 502 19.23 -22.26 -16.99
CA ASP A 502 18.31 -21.57 -17.91
C ASP A 502 18.05 -20.08 -17.65
N LEU A 503 18.82 -19.46 -16.74
CA LEU A 503 18.75 -18.03 -16.47
C LEU A 503 19.03 -17.21 -17.73
N LEU A 504 18.16 -16.24 -17.95
CA LEU A 504 18.33 -15.14 -18.90
C LEU A 504 18.53 -13.86 -18.09
N GLY A 505 19.34 -12.94 -18.57
CA GLY A 505 19.43 -11.65 -17.88
C GLY A 505 20.04 -10.53 -18.70
N LYS A 506 19.97 -9.33 -18.14
CA LYS A 506 20.69 -8.16 -18.65
C LYS A 506 21.16 -7.30 -17.48
N THR A 507 22.44 -6.96 -17.47
CA THR A 507 23.00 -6.02 -16.50
C THR A 507 22.80 -4.56 -16.96
N GLY A 508 22.78 -3.64 -16.00
CA GLY A 508 22.75 -2.20 -16.27
C GLY A 508 23.64 -1.43 -15.30
N THR A 509 24.41 -0.50 -15.85
CA THR A 509 25.04 0.59 -15.11
C THR A 509 24.41 1.88 -15.65
N ALA A 510 24.02 2.79 -14.77
CA ALA A 510 23.49 4.10 -15.14
C ALA A 510 24.24 5.19 -14.38
N GLU A 511 24.97 6.03 -15.09
CA GLU A 511 25.83 7.07 -14.52
C GLU A 511 25.01 8.26 -14.05
N TYR A 512 25.48 8.92 -13.00
CA TYR A 512 25.05 10.26 -12.64
C TYR A 512 25.65 11.27 -13.63
N ILE A 513 25.10 12.49 -13.65
CA ILE A 513 25.62 13.60 -14.46
C ILE A 513 27.09 13.95 -14.09
N ASP A 514 27.57 13.51 -12.92
CA ASP A 514 28.93 13.78 -12.45
C ASP A 514 29.98 12.75 -12.92
N ASP A 515 29.58 11.68 -13.64
CA ASP A 515 30.43 10.59 -14.13
C ASP A 515 31.27 9.87 -13.04
N THR A 516 30.94 10.05 -11.76
CA THR A 516 31.68 9.44 -10.63
C THR A 516 30.82 8.49 -9.79
N HIS A 517 29.50 8.63 -9.87
CA HIS A 517 28.53 7.75 -9.24
C HIS A 517 27.73 7.01 -10.31
N ALA A 518 27.28 5.80 -9.99
CA ALA A 518 26.43 5.04 -10.90
C ALA A 518 25.47 4.10 -10.16
N HIS A 519 24.25 3.98 -10.67
CA HIS A 519 23.29 2.97 -10.23
C HIS A 519 23.60 1.60 -10.84
N GLY A 520 23.34 0.55 -10.07
CA GLY A 520 23.46 -0.84 -10.50
C GLY A 520 22.09 -1.46 -10.77
N TRP A 521 21.97 -2.16 -11.89
CA TRP A 521 20.75 -2.83 -12.32
C TRP A 521 21.01 -4.27 -12.79
N PHE A 522 20.03 -5.13 -12.55
CA PHE A 522 19.91 -6.42 -13.20
C PHE A 522 18.44 -6.72 -13.48
N VAL A 523 18.13 -7.21 -14.68
CA VAL A 523 16.84 -7.83 -15.00
C VAL A 523 17.06 -9.29 -15.36
N GLY A 524 16.18 -10.17 -14.90
CA GLY A 524 16.35 -11.63 -15.05
C GLY A 524 15.05 -12.36 -15.35
N ILE A 525 15.17 -13.51 -16.01
CA ILE A 525 14.07 -14.45 -16.26
C ILE A 525 14.57 -15.86 -15.92
N ALA A 526 13.89 -16.53 -15.00
CA ALA A 526 14.14 -17.91 -14.59
C ALA A 526 12.82 -18.69 -14.63
N GLY A 527 12.55 -19.36 -15.76
CA GLY A 527 11.26 -20.03 -15.97
C GLY A 527 10.09 -19.05 -15.93
N ASP A 528 9.13 -19.30 -15.04
CA ASP A 528 7.96 -18.44 -14.80
C ASP A 528 8.19 -17.42 -13.66
N LEU A 529 9.42 -16.95 -13.52
CA LEU A 529 9.83 -15.89 -12.61
C LEU A 529 10.62 -14.84 -13.38
N ALA A 530 10.12 -13.61 -13.42
CA ALA A 530 10.84 -12.44 -13.91
C ALA A 530 11.18 -11.52 -12.74
N LEU A 531 12.35 -10.90 -12.77
CA LEU A 531 12.78 -10.00 -11.70
C LEU A 531 13.54 -8.79 -12.21
N ALA A 532 13.57 -7.75 -11.39
CA ALA A 532 14.52 -6.65 -11.47
C ALA A 532 15.13 -6.38 -10.10
N VAL A 533 16.43 -6.11 -10.09
CA VAL A 533 17.19 -5.62 -8.94
C VAL A 533 17.76 -4.26 -9.27
N PHE A 534 17.55 -3.31 -8.37
CA PHE A 534 18.12 -1.98 -8.41
C PHE A 534 18.96 -1.75 -7.16
N VAL A 535 20.13 -1.14 -7.33
CA VAL A 535 21.00 -0.69 -6.24
C VAL A 535 21.42 0.73 -6.56
N SER A 536 21.00 1.67 -5.72
CA SER A 536 21.37 3.07 -5.84
C SER A 536 22.86 3.24 -5.52
N ASP A 537 23.53 4.11 -6.28
CA ASP A 537 24.95 4.45 -6.08
C ASP A 537 25.86 3.22 -5.84
N ALA A 538 25.70 2.21 -6.70
CA ALA A 538 26.41 0.94 -6.63
C ALA A 538 27.80 0.99 -7.29
N GLY A 539 28.09 2.05 -8.05
CA GLY A 539 29.29 2.22 -8.88
C GLY A 539 29.37 1.29 -10.10
N SER A 540 28.63 0.18 -10.11
CA SER A 540 28.56 -0.77 -11.22
C SER A 540 27.29 -1.62 -11.13
N SER A 541 27.04 -2.45 -12.15
CA SER A 541 25.98 -3.47 -12.10
C SER A 541 26.25 -4.64 -11.14
N ALA A 542 27.49 -4.87 -10.71
CA ALA A 542 27.87 -6.09 -9.99
C ALA A 542 27.09 -6.34 -8.68
N PRO A 543 26.83 -5.32 -7.82
CA PRO A 543 26.02 -5.51 -6.61
C PRO A 543 24.58 -5.96 -6.90
N ALA A 544 23.97 -5.46 -7.98
CA ALA A 544 22.63 -5.87 -8.40
C ALA A 544 22.62 -7.32 -8.90
N VAL A 545 23.63 -7.72 -9.66
CA VAL A 545 23.80 -9.10 -10.13
C VAL A 545 24.05 -10.06 -8.96
N GLU A 546 24.84 -9.65 -7.96
CA GLU A 546 25.11 -10.45 -6.76
C GLU A 546 23.84 -10.65 -5.92
N ALA A 547 23.07 -9.58 -5.69
CA ALA A 547 21.79 -9.66 -4.99
C ALA A 547 20.78 -10.55 -5.75
N ALA A 548 20.66 -10.40 -7.08
CA ALA A 548 19.84 -11.31 -7.89
C ALA A 548 20.28 -12.78 -7.73
N GLY A 549 21.58 -13.04 -7.70
CA GLY A 549 22.13 -14.36 -7.47
C GLY A 549 21.88 -14.92 -6.06
N ARG A 550 21.85 -14.07 -5.02
CA ARG A 550 21.45 -14.50 -3.66
C ARG A 550 19.98 -14.92 -3.64
N PHE A 551 19.11 -14.12 -4.24
CA PHE A 551 17.68 -14.39 -4.32
C PHE A 551 17.39 -15.69 -5.08
N LEU A 552 17.96 -15.86 -6.28
CA LEU A 552 17.67 -17.00 -7.15
C LEU A 552 18.26 -18.34 -6.66
N ARG A 553 19.18 -18.32 -5.69
CA ARG A 553 19.79 -19.53 -5.09
C ARG A 553 19.15 -19.92 -3.74
N SER A 554 18.19 -19.15 -3.26
CA SER A 554 17.56 -19.32 -1.95
C SER A 554 16.64 -20.53 -1.85
#